data_AF-A0A7J7I4A0-F1
#
_entry.id   AF-A0A7J7I4A0-F1
#
_cell.length_a   1.000
_cell.length_b   1.000
_cell.length_c   1.000
_cell.angle_alpha   90.00
_cell.angle_beta   90.00
_cell.angle_gamma   90.00
#
_symmetry.space_group_name_H-M   'P 1'
#
loop_
_entity.id
_entity.type
_entity.pdbx_description
1 polymer ?
#
loop_
_entity_poly.entity_id
_entity_poly.type
_entity_poly.pdbx_seq_one_letter_code
_entity_poly.pdbx_strand_id
1 'polypeptide(L)'
;MQQRKPTIGNGRPSGTDGSDFSYRMVVDSRYTKVAKGKSRLSSLIFIQAIVQLVGLLNFLLSILKEESLDTLAVSSIVISFLSLLIGELGRRRSRVNFLKFFMFASSIAILISIACAARSNVLVEVIQDTSQWEVNKFELVKIAGAPLLGLLVQIFAISTTISLIQNMSPPKRAS
;
A
#
# COMPACT_ATOMS: atom_id res chain seq x y z
N MET A 1 -6.85 -54.37 -25.80
CA MET A 1 -6.89 -53.15 -24.97
C MET A 1 -6.62 -51.95 -25.86
N GLN A 2 -7.63 -51.12 -26.16
CA GLN A 2 -7.45 -49.93 -27.00
C GLN A 2 -6.79 -48.82 -26.17
N GLN A 3 -5.59 -48.41 -26.57
CA GLN A 3 -4.94 -47.21 -26.05
C GLN A 3 -5.77 -45.97 -26.42
N ARG A 4 -6.21 -45.22 -25.41
CA ARG A 4 -6.84 -43.92 -25.59
C ARG A 4 -5.78 -42.93 -26.08
N LYS A 5 -6.04 -42.27 -27.21
CA LYS A 5 -5.24 -41.14 -27.71
C LYS A 5 -5.22 -40.03 -26.65
N PRO A 6 -4.05 -39.41 -26.38
CA PRO A 6 -3.98 -38.29 -25.46
C PRO A 6 -4.71 -37.10 -26.08
N THR A 7 -5.78 -36.68 -25.43
CA THR A 7 -6.48 -35.43 -25.73
C THR A 7 -5.51 -34.29 -25.41
N ILE A 8 -5.13 -33.55 -26.45
CA ILE A 8 -4.32 -32.33 -26.35
C ILE A 8 -4.99 -31.41 -25.33
N GLY A 9 -4.34 -31.18 -24.18
CA GLY A 9 -4.59 -29.97 -23.40
C GLY A 9 -4.91 -30.05 -21.91
N ASN A 10 -4.89 -31.20 -21.20
CA ASN A 10 -5.27 -31.19 -19.76
C ASN A 10 -4.55 -32.21 -18.83
N GLY A 11 -3.41 -32.79 -19.21
CA GLY A 11 -2.66 -33.71 -18.34
C GLY A 11 -1.59 -33.00 -17.49
N ARG A 12 -1.43 -33.39 -16.21
CA ARG A 12 -0.25 -33.07 -15.38
C ARG A 12 1.01 -33.44 -16.18
N PRO A 13 2.02 -32.55 -16.31
CA PRO A 13 3.25 -32.89 -17.05
C PRO A 13 3.84 -34.17 -16.44
N SER A 14 3.84 -35.27 -17.20
CA SER A 14 4.43 -36.53 -16.74
C SER A 14 5.94 -36.45 -16.98
N GLY A 15 6.65 -35.88 -16.00
CA GLY A 15 8.06 -35.55 -16.12
C GLY A 15 8.99 -36.75 -16.00
N THR A 16 9.50 -37.19 -17.15
CA THR A 16 10.91 -37.60 -17.34
C THR A 16 11.59 -36.80 -18.46
N ASP A 17 10.86 -35.95 -19.19
CA ASP A 17 11.28 -35.27 -20.42
C ASP A 17 11.66 -33.78 -20.25
N GLY A 18 11.84 -33.32 -19.00
CA GLY A 18 12.24 -31.92 -18.71
C GLY A 18 11.10 -30.90 -18.77
N SER A 19 9.89 -31.28 -19.19
CA SER A 19 8.70 -30.40 -19.13
C SER A 19 8.34 -29.98 -17.70
N ASP A 20 8.51 -30.90 -16.73
CA ASP A 20 8.31 -30.65 -15.30
C ASP A 20 9.34 -29.64 -14.74
N PHE A 21 10.58 -29.66 -15.23
CA PHE A 21 11.62 -28.72 -14.81
C PHE A 21 11.27 -27.28 -15.21
N SER A 22 10.87 -27.08 -16.47
CA SER A 22 10.40 -25.79 -16.97
C SER A 22 9.17 -25.28 -16.20
N TYR A 23 8.23 -26.18 -15.87
CA TYR A 23 7.07 -25.82 -15.06
C TYR A 23 7.46 -25.39 -13.64
N ARG A 24 8.31 -26.16 -12.95
CA ARG A 24 8.80 -25.84 -11.61
C ARG A 24 9.56 -24.53 -11.56
N MET A 25 10.41 -24.21 -12.55
CA MET A 25 11.11 -22.92 -12.61
C MET A 25 10.16 -21.71 -12.69
N VAL A 26 9.11 -21.80 -13.51
CA VAL A 26 8.13 -20.71 -13.66
C VAL A 26 7.28 -20.56 -12.40
N VAL A 27 6.99 -21.65 -11.71
CA VAL A 27 6.21 -21.67 -10.47
C VAL A 27 7.03 -21.14 -9.29
N ASP A 28 8.26 -21.61 -9.11
CA ASP A 28 9.17 -21.21 -8.02
C ASP A 28 9.56 -19.73 -8.10
N SER A 29 9.80 -19.22 -9.31
CA SER A 29 10.08 -17.80 -9.52
C SER A 29 8.90 -16.91 -9.11
N ARG A 30 7.65 -17.37 -9.30
CA ARG A 30 6.45 -16.64 -8.86
C ARG A 30 6.27 -16.68 -7.35
N TYR A 31 6.43 -17.84 -6.72
CA TYR A 31 6.36 -17.94 -5.27
C TYR A 31 7.39 -17.03 -4.60
N THR A 32 8.60 -16.97 -5.15
CA THR A 32 9.67 -16.07 -4.70
C THR A 32 9.27 -14.60 -4.85
N LYS A 33 8.71 -14.19 -6.00
CA LYS A 33 8.23 -12.82 -6.23
C LYS A 33 7.11 -12.43 -5.27
N VAL A 34 6.16 -13.34 -5.02
CA VAL A 34 5.07 -13.13 -4.06
C VAL A 34 5.60 -12.99 -2.64
N ALA A 35 6.53 -13.85 -2.20
CA ALA A 35 7.14 -13.76 -0.88
C ALA A 35 7.89 -12.43 -0.70
N LYS A 36 8.72 -12.04 -1.68
CA LYS A 36 9.45 -10.76 -1.67
C LYS A 36 8.49 -9.56 -1.67
N GLY A 37 7.42 -9.61 -2.47
CA GLY A 37 6.39 -8.58 -2.51
C GLY A 37 5.63 -8.45 -1.18
N LYS A 38 5.27 -9.56 -0.54
CA LYS A 38 4.66 -9.55 0.81
C LYS A 38 5.59 -9.01 1.87
N SER A 39 6.89 -9.31 1.82
CA SER A 39 7.87 -8.78 2.77
C SER A 39 7.99 -7.26 2.62
N ARG A 40 8.19 -6.77 1.38
CA ARG A 40 8.23 -5.33 1.08
C ARG A 40 6.96 -4.61 1.50
N LEU A 41 5.79 -5.15 1.16
CA LEU A 41 4.51 -4.57 1.54
C LEU A 41 4.33 -4.53 3.06
N SER A 42 4.82 -5.54 3.79
CA SER A 42 4.81 -5.54 5.27
C SER A 42 5.61 -4.36 5.84
N SER A 43 6.80 -4.11 5.29
CA SER A 43 7.64 -2.98 5.72
C SER A 43 6.97 -1.65 5.43
N LEU A 44 6.33 -1.50 4.26
CA LEU A 44 5.64 -0.27 3.88
C LEU A 44 4.42 0.00 4.77
N ILE A 45 3.60 -1.03 5.04
CA ILE A 45 2.46 -0.93 5.98
C ILE A 45 2.95 -0.55 7.38
N PHE A 46 4.07 -1.11 7.84
CA PHE A 46 4.65 -0.77 9.13
C PHE A 46 5.12 0.68 9.21
N ILE A 47 5.85 1.17 8.19
CA ILE A 47 6.27 2.57 8.10
C ILE A 47 5.04 3.49 8.08
N GLN A 48 4.01 3.13 7.32
CA GLN A 48 2.79 3.93 7.22
C GLN A 48 2.00 3.96 8.54
N ALA A 49 2.01 2.87 9.31
CA ALA A 49 1.45 2.84 10.66
C ALA A 49 2.19 3.79 11.61
N ILE A 50 3.54 3.89 11.51
CA ILE A 50 4.32 4.85 12.30
C ILE A 50 3.96 6.29 11.91
N VAL A 51 3.90 6.60 10.61
CA VAL A 51 3.50 7.94 10.13
C VAL A 51 2.10 8.30 10.65
N GLN A 52 1.17 7.35 10.59
CA GLN A 52 -0.18 7.55 11.10
C GLN A 52 -0.22 7.74 12.62
N LEU A 53 0.61 7.02 13.38
CA LEU A 53 0.73 7.19 14.83
C LEU A 53 1.24 8.60 15.18
N VAL A 54 2.26 9.10 14.46
CA VAL A 54 2.75 10.48 14.62
C VAL A 54 1.65 11.49 14.31
N GLY A 55 0.91 11.30 13.22
CA GLY A 55 -0.24 12.13 12.88
C GLY A 55 -1.33 12.13 13.96
N LEU A 56 -1.63 10.97 14.53
CA LEU A 56 -2.60 10.83 15.61
C LEU A 56 -2.14 11.55 16.89
N LEU A 57 -0.87 11.45 17.25
CA LEU A 57 -0.32 12.15 18.42
C LEU A 57 -0.42 13.68 18.26
N ASN A 58 -0.12 14.20 17.07
CA ASN A 58 -0.29 15.62 16.77
C ASN A 58 -1.76 16.04 16.88
N PHE A 59 -2.67 15.22 16.34
CA PHE A 59 -4.10 15.48 16.42
C PHE A 59 -4.61 15.47 17.88
N LEU A 60 -4.18 14.52 18.71
CA LEU A 60 -4.50 14.50 20.14
C LEU A 60 -3.96 15.72 20.88
N LEU A 61 -2.78 16.21 20.50
CA LEU A 61 -2.19 17.43 21.07
C LEU A 61 -3.00 18.68 20.69
N SER A 62 -3.53 18.77 19.47
CA SER A 62 -4.49 19.82 19.08
C SER A 62 -5.78 19.77 19.90
N ILE A 63 -6.31 18.56 20.18
CA ILE A 63 -7.49 18.41 21.06
C ILE A 63 -7.21 18.96 22.46
N LEU A 64 -6.04 18.65 23.02
CA LEU A 64 -5.65 19.15 24.35
C LEU A 64 -5.50 20.67 24.39
N LYS A 65 -5.24 21.32 23.25
CA LYS A 65 -5.18 22.77 23.10
C LYS A 65 -6.54 23.42 22.85
N GLU A 66 -7.63 22.67 23.00
CA GLU A 66 -9.01 23.12 22.74
C GLU A 66 -9.24 23.62 21.30
N GLU A 67 -8.47 23.09 20.35
CA GLU A 67 -8.65 23.38 18.93
C GLU A 67 -9.91 22.68 18.38
N SER A 68 -10.56 23.27 17.37
CA SER A 68 -11.81 22.76 16.83
C SER A 68 -11.63 21.39 16.15
N LEU A 69 -12.55 20.46 16.45
CA LEU A 69 -12.53 19.12 15.86
C LEU A 69 -13.05 19.15 14.42
N ASP A 70 -12.15 18.98 13.45
CA ASP A 70 -12.57 18.74 12.08
C ASP A 70 -13.01 17.27 11.88
N THR A 71 -14.31 17.07 11.72
CA THR A 71 -14.92 15.77 11.40
C THR A 71 -14.30 15.10 10.16
N LEU A 72 -13.82 15.88 9.18
CA LEU A 72 -13.15 15.35 7.99
C LEU A 72 -11.75 14.81 8.32
N ALA A 73 -11.00 15.49 9.19
CA ALA A 73 -9.72 15.00 9.67
C ALA A 73 -9.88 13.70 10.46
N VAL A 74 -10.87 13.64 11.37
CA VAL A 74 -11.17 12.43 12.15
C VAL A 74 -11.55 11.27 11.24
N SER A 75 -12.45 11.49 10.28
CA SER A 75 -12.87 10.43 9.36
C SER A 75 -11.72 9.93 8.48
N SER A 76 -10.83 10.83 8.01
CA SER A 76 -9.63 10.44 7.27
C SER A 76 -8.71 9.54 8.10
N ILE A 77 -8.46 9.88 9.37
CA ILE A 77 -7.65 9.07 10.29
C ILE A 77 -8.26 7.68 10.47
N VAL A 78 -9.57 7.60 10.69
CA VAL A 78 -10.28 6.33 10.87
C VAL A 78 -10.23 5.47 9.60
N ILE A 79 -10.51 6.04 8.43
CA ILE A 79 -10.46 5.32 7.14
C ILE A 79 -9.04 4.83 6.88
N SER A 80 -8.03 5.66 7.14
CA SER A 80 -6.62 5.30 6.99
C SER A 80 -6.27 4.10 7.89
N PHE A 81 -6.69 4.13 9.16
CA PHE A 81 -6.41 3.04 10.11
C PHE A 81 -7.05 1.72 9.68
N LEU A 82 -8.34 1.75 9.33
CA LEU A 82 -9.06 0.57 8.84
C LEU A 82 -8.44 0.02 7.56
N SER A 83 -8.00 0.90 6.66
CA SER A 83 -7.32 0.49 5.42
C SER A 83 -6.05 -0.30 5.71
N LEU A 84 -5.22 0.13 6.67
CA LEU A 84 -3.98 -0.57 7.05
C LEU A 84 -4.26 -1.96 7.62
N LEU A 85 -5.27 -2.10 8.48
CA LEU A 85 -5.68 -3.40 9.01
C LEU A 85 -6.11 -4.36 7.89
N ILE A 86 -6.90 -3.86 6.95
CA ILE A 86 -7.36 -4.66 5.79
C ILE A 86 -6.18 -5.00 4.87
N GLY A 87 -5.25 -4.07 4.67
CA GLY A 87 -4.02 -4.28 3.90
C GLY A 87 -3.14 -5.38 4.49
N GLU A 88 -2.90 -5.34 5.80
CA GLU A 88 -2.12 -6.35 6.51
C GLU A 88 -2.81 -7.72 6.47
N LEU A 89 -4.12 -7.76 6.67
CA LEU A 89 -4.91 -8.98 6.56
C LEU A 89 -4.87 -9.55 5.13
N GLY A 90 -5.03 -8.70 4.12
CA GLY A 90 -4.94 -9.06 2.71
C GLY A 90 -3.59 -9.62 2.32
N ARG A 91 -2.50 -9.02 2.82
CA ARG A 91 -1.12 -9.47 2.63
C ARG A 91 -0.88 -10.84 3.27
N ARG A 92 -1.27 -11.04 4.54
CA ARG A 92 -1.11 -12.31 5.27
C ARG A 92 -1.91 -13.44 4.62
N ARG A 93 -3.19 -13.19 4.32
CA ARG A 93 -4.11 -14.19 3.74
C ARG A 93 -4.01 -14.33 2.23
N SER A 94 -3.14 -13.56 1.56
CA SER A 94 -3.02 -13.53 0.08
C SER A 94 -4.35 -13.24 -0.63
N ARG A 95 -5.20 -12.40 -0.04
CA ARG A 95 -6.52 -12.08 -0.59
C ARG A 95 -6.44 -10.82 -1.45
N VAL A 96 -6.50 -11.00 -2.76
CA VAL A 96 -6.42 -9.92 -3.75
C VAL A 96 -7.48 -8.83 -3.52
N ASN A 97 -8.71 -9.19 -3.16
CA ASN A 97 -9.78 -8.21 -2.93
C ASN A 97 -9.49 -7.29 -1.73
N PHE A 98 -8.88 -7.81 -0.66
CA PHE A 98 -8.48 -7.00 0.49
C PHE A 98 -7.35 -6.04 0.12
N LEU A 99 -6.40 -6.50 -0.69
CA LEU A 99 -5.31 -5.64 -1.20
C LEU A 99 -5.84 -4.52 -2.11
N LYS A 100 -6.87 -4.79 -2.93
CA LYS A 100 -7.57 -3.76 -3.73
C LYS A 100 -8.28 -2.74 -2.84
N PHE A 101 -9.01 -3.23 -1.82
CA PHE A 101 -9.69 -2.35 -0.87
C PHE A 101 -8.70 -1.47 -0.11
N PHE A 102 -7.58 -2.04 0.34
CA PHE A 102 -6.50 -1.30 0.96
C PHE A 102 -6.03 -0.14 0.06
N MET A 103 -5.67 -0.40 -1.20
CA MET A 103 -5.24 0.65 -2.13
C MET A 103 -6.30 1.75 -2.29
N PHE A 104 -7.57 1.35 -2.46
CA PHE A 104 -8.67 2.30 -2.66
C PHE A 104 -8.93 3.17 -1.42
N ALA A 105 -9.15 2.55 -0.26
CA ALA A 105 -9.48 3.25 0.98
C ALA A 105 -8.33 4.15 1.47
N SER A 106 -7.09 3.68 1.39
CA SER A 106 -5.91 4.49 1.77
C SER A 106 -5.72 5.69 0.84
N SER A 107 -6.00 5.54 -0.46
CA SER A 107 -5.94 6.67 -1.41
C SER A 107 -7.02 7.71 -1.13
N ILE A 108 -8.25 7.28 -0.82
CA ILE A 108 -9.33 8.18 -0.41
C ILE A 108 -8.98 8.91 0.88
N ALA A 109 -8.46 8.21 1.88
CA ALA A 109 -8.07 8.82 3.16
C ALA A 109 -7.05 9.95 2.95
N ILE A 110 -6.05 9.72 2.11
CA ILE A 110 -5.04 10.72 1.76
C ILE A 110 -5.65 11.92 1.03
N LEU A 111 -6.53 11.68 0.06
CA LEU A 111 -7.21 12.78 -0.65
C LEU A 111 -8.04 13.64 0.31
N ILE A 112 -8.77 13.03 1.24
CA ILE A 112 -9.51 13.75 2.28
C ILE A 112 -8.55 14.51 3.19
N SER A 113 -7.42 13.92 3.57
CA SER A 113 -6.40 14.57 4.41
C SER A 113 -5.78 15.79 3.73
N ILE A 114 -5.47 15.70 2.44
CA ILE A 114 -4.94 16.83 1.65
C ILE A 114 -6.01 17.92 1.54
N ALA A 115 -7.26 17.56 1.28
CA ALA A 115 -8.35 18.52 1.19
C ALA A 115 -8.60 19.25 2.53
N CYS A 116 -8.48 18.54 3.65
CA CYS A 116 -8.52 19.11 5.00
C CYS A 116 -7.36 20.10 5.22
N ALA A 117 -6.12 19.70 4.91
CA ALA A 117 -4.94 20.57 5.03
C ALA A 117 -4.98 21.80 4.10
N ALA A 118 -5.61 21.68 2.94
CA ALA A 118 -5.83 22.80 2.03
C ALA A 118 -6.85 23.80 2.59
N ARG A 119 -7.93 23.32 3.23
CA ARG A 119 -8.95 24.17 3.87
C ARG A 119 -8.43 24.93 5.07
N SER A 120 -7.53 24.33 5.85
CA SER A 120 -6.93 24.96 7.03
C SER A 120 -5.84 25.99 6.69
N ASN A 121 -5.64 26.33 5.40
CA ASN A 121 -4.53 27.18 4.90
C ASN A 121 -3.12 26.70 5.24
N VAL A 122 -2.95 25.56 5.92
CA VAL A 122 -1.65 25.00 6.32
C VAL A 122 -0.75 24.76 5.10
N LEU A 123 -1.31 24.33 3.97
CA LEU A 123 -0.54 24.18 2.73
C LEU A 123 -0.08 25.52 2.15
N VAL A 124 -0.88 26.57 2.27
CA VAL A 124 -0.56 27.91 1.77
C VAL A 124 0.48 28.58 2.66
N GLU A 125 0.36 28.40 3.99
CA GLU A 125 1.30 28.91 4.98
C GLU A 125 2.68 28.28 4.80
N VAL A 126 2.76 26.95 4.61
CA VAL A 126 4.01 26.23 4.29
C VAL A 126 4.65 26.71 2.97
N ILE A 127 3.85 27.11 1.98
CA ILE A 127 4.33 27.64 0.70
C ILE A 127 4.75 29.12 0.82
N GLN A 128 4.07 29.91 1.65
CA GLN A 128 4.39 31.33 1.86
C GLN A 128 5.62 31.52 2.75
N ASP A 129 5.85 30.64 3.72
CA ASP A 129 7.06 30.62 4.56
C ASP A 129 8.34 30.16 3.81
N THR A 130 8.27 29.98 2.49
CA THR A 130 9.43 29.70 1.62
C THR A 130 10.56 30.73 1.80
N SER A 131 10.26 31.96 2.23
CA SER A 131 11.26 32.99 2.52
C SER A 131 12.09 32.75 3.79
N GLN A 132 11.65 31.90 4.72
CA GLN A 132 12.35 31.55 5.97
C GLN A 132 12.96 30.13 5.97
N TRP A 133 12.98 29.45 4.83
CA TRP A 133 13.37 28.03 4.72
C TRP A 133 14.78 27.70 5.24
N GLU A 134 15.71 28.65 5.20
CA GLU A 134 17.05 28.42 5.71
C GLU A 134 17.14 28.45 7.25
N VAL A 135 16.23 29.16 7.92
CA VAL A 135 16.31 29.44 9.36
C VAL A 135 15.65 28.34 10.18
N ASN A 136 14.53 27.77 9.70
CA ASN A 136 13.72 26.78 10.43
C ASN A 136 13.62 25.40 9.74
N LYS A 137 14.76 24.87 9.23
CA LYS A 137 14.83 23.55 8.57
C LYS A 137 14.18 22.42 9.37
N PHE A 138 14.31 22.44 10.70
CA PHE A 138 13.71 21.43 11.58
C PHE A 138 12.19 21.51 11.65
N GLU A 139 11.60 22.71 11.64
CA GLU A 139 10.14 22.86 11.66
C GLU A 139 9.52 22.48 10.32
N LEU A 140 10.18 22.77 9.21
CA LEU A 140 9.73 22.36 7.87
C LEU A 140 9.69 20.85 7.70
N VAL A 141 10.72 20.14 8.19
CA VAL A 141 10.72 18.66 8.17
C VAL A 141 9.59 18.12 9.06
N LYS A 142 9.25 18.81 10.15
CA LYS A 142 8.20 18.39 11.08
C LYS A 142 6.79 18.65 10.50
N ILE A 143 6.58 19.79 9.87
CA ILE A 143 5.28 20.24 9.34
C ILE A 143 5.00 19.65 7.95
N ALA A 144 5.99 19.70 7.05
CA ALA A 144 5.84 19.25 5.66
C ALA A 144 6.47 17.87 5.39
N GLY A 145 7.50 17.49 6.14
CA GLY A 145 8.24 16.24 5.89
C GLY A 145 7.44 14.98 6.22
N ALA A 146 6.68 14.95 7.31
CA ALA A 146 5.87 13.78 7.67
C ALA A 146 4.72 13.50 6.67
N PRO A 147 3.93 14.50 6.22
CA PRO A 147 2.94 14.31 5.15
C PRO A 147 3.56 13.86 3.83
N LEU A 148 4.68 14.46 3.43
CA LEU A 148 5.35 14.15 2.17
C LEU A 148 5.97 12.73 2.18
N LEU A 149 6.56 12.33 3.30
CA LEU A 149 7.01 10.96 3.52
C LEU A 149 5.83 9.98 3.47
N GLY A 150 4.70 10.32 4.08
CA GLY A 150 3.47 9.52 4.00
C GLY A 150 3.00 9.29 2.56
N LEU A 151 3.01 10.34 1.73
CA LEU A 151 2.67 10.25 0.30
C LEU A 151 3.65 9.36 -0.47
N LEU A 152 4.96 9.52 -0.24
CA LEU A 152 5.97 8.68 -0.89
C LEU A 152 5.77 7.21 -0.53
N VAL A 153 5.60 6.90 0.75
CA VAL A 153 5.34 5.55 1.25
C VAL A 153 4.08 4.97 0.60
N GLN A 154 3.01 5.76 0.47
CA GLN A 154 1.79 5.34 -0.20
C GLN A 154 2.02 4.97 -1.67
N ILE A 155 2.77 5.78 -2.43
CA ILE A 155 3.07 5.50 -3.85
C ILE A 155 3.80 4.15 -3.98
N PHE A 156 4.81 3.92 -3.13
CA PHE A 156 5.52 2.64 -3.10
C PHE A 156 4.62 1.49 -2.66
N ALA A 157 3.71 1.71 -1.70
CA ALA A 157 2.75 0.71 -1.24
C ALA A 157 1.79 0.30 -2.35
N ILE A 158 1.24 1.26 -3.10
CA ILE A 158 0.36 1.00 -4.26
C ILE A 158 1.13 0.22 -5.33
N SER A 159 2.32 0.68 -5.72
CA SER A 159 3.14 0.01 -6.74
C SER A 159 3.50 -1.43 -6.36
N THR A 160 3.90 -1.63 -5.10
CA THR A 160 4.19 -2.96 -4.56
C THR A 160 2.94 -3.84 -4.53
N THR A 161 1.78 -3.28 -4.19
CA THR A 161 0.51 -4.00 -4.13
C THR A 161 0.03 -4.42 -5.52
N ILE A 162 0.13 -3.55 -6.52
CA ILE A 162 -0.16 -3.89 -7.92
C ILE A 162 0.73 -5.04 -8.40
N SER A 163 2.04 -4.91 -8.19
CA SER A 163 3.02 -5.95 -8.52
C SER A 163 2.70 -7.27 -7.80
N LEU A 164 2.32 -7.21 -6.53
CA LEU A 164 1.96 -8.38 -5.74
C LEU A 164 0.71 -9.07 -6.29
N ILE A 165 -0.34 -8.32 -6.59
CA ILE A 165 -1.61 -8.84 -7.13
C ILE A 165 -1.39 -9.52 -8.49
N GLN A 166 -0.58 -8.92 -9.36
CA GLN A 166 -0.24 -9.50 -10.66
C GLN A 166 0.47 -10.85 -10.53
N ASN A 167 1.40 -10.96 -9.56
CA ASN A 167 2.12 -12.21 -9.30
C ASN A 167 1.28 -13.26 -8.55
N MET A 168 0.19 -12.85 -7.86
CA MET A 168 -0.77 -13.74 -7.22
C MET A 168 -1.83 -14.29 -8.19
N SER A 169 -2.08 -13.61 -9.31
CA SER A 169 -3.14 -13.99 -10.26
C SER A 169 -2.62 -15.01 -11.27
N PRO A 170 -3.43 -15.99 -11.70
CA PRO A 170 -3.06 -16.88 -12.79
C PRO A 170 -2.80 -16.06 -14.07
N PRO A 171 -1.82 -16.44 -14.91
CA PRO A 171 -1.58 -15.74 -16.16
C PRO A 171 -2.85 -15.81 -17.02
N LYS A 172 -3.28 -14.67 -17.58
CA LYS A 172 -4.32 -14.66 -18.61
C LYS A 172 -3.87 -15.61 -19.72
N ARG A 173 -4.69 -16.62 -20.02
CA ARG A 173 -4.46 -17.47 -21.20
C ARG A 173 -4.50 -16.53 -22.40
N ALA A 174 -3.49 -16.61 -23.27
CA ALA A 174 -3.59 -16.03 -24.59
C ALA A 174 -4.77 -16.75 -25.26
N SER A 175 -5.82 -15.99 -25.58
CA SER A 175 -6.98 -16.46 -26.34
C SER A 175 -6.58 -16.67 -27.80
#